data_AF-A0A921SXK2-F1
#
_entry.id   AF-A0A921SXK2-F1
#
_cell.length_a   1.000
_cell.length_b   1.000
_cell.length_c   1.000
_cell.angle_alpha   90.00
_cell.angle_beta   90.00
_cell.angle_gamma   90.00
#
_symmetry.space_group_name_H-M   'P 1'
#
loop_
_entity.id
_entity.type
_entity.pdbx_description
1 polymer ?
#
loop_
_entity_poly.entity_id
_entity_poly.type
_entity_poly.pdbx_seq_one_letter_code
_entity_poly.pdbx_strand_id
1 'polypeptide(L)'
;TDFLTQAKLYEELLLAPHVGLALDPEWRLEPGQKHLEQIGAVSAEEVNQVSGWLADLTAEHSLPQKVLILHQFSHSMITERQDIDASRPELAITLHADGHGAPGDKLGTYATLQQDLPEGIAMAWKNFYDEDSPMFTPEQTYEVEPRPWFVSYQ
;
A
#
# COMPACT_ATOMS: atom_id res chain seq x y z
N THR A 1 14.34 12.07 0.71
CA THR A 1 15.01 10.83 1.11
C THR A 1 14.19 9.68 0.58
N ASP A 2 14.80 8.56 0.21
CA ASP A 2 14.09 7.36 -0.27
C ASP A 2 13.40 6.61 0.89
N PHE A 3 12.48 5.71 0.53
CA PHE A 3 11.73 4.89 1.47
C PHE A 3 12.58 3.90 2.23
N LEU A 4 13.62 3.31 1.64
CA LEU A 4 14.48 2.37 2.36
C LEU A 4 15.19 3.06 3.53
N THR A 5 15.71 4.26 3.30
CA THR A 5 16.33 5.08 4.33
C THR A 5 15.34 5.40 5.46
N GLN A 6 14.08 5.72 5.13
CA GLN A 6 13.05 5.97 6.15
C GLN A 6 12.64 4.71 6.90
N ALA A 7 12.44 3.58 6.19
CA ALA A 7 12.02 2.32 6.77
C ALA A 7 13.03 1.81 7.82
N LYS A 8 14.33 1.97 7.55
CA LYS A 8 15.40 1.63 8.50
C LYS A 8 15.38 2.42 9.79
N LEU A 9 14.80 3.63 9.82
CA LEU A 9 14.63 4.39 11.07
C LEU A 9 13.65 3.70 12.03
N TYR A 10 12.77 2.84 11.51
CA TYR A 10 11.78 2.10 12.27
C TYR A 10 12.16 0.63 12.47
N GLU A 11 13.42 0.24 12.19
CA GLU A 11 13.88 -1.15 12.29
C GLU A 11 13.57 -1.78 13.66
N GLU A 12 13.79 -1.05 14.76
CA GLU A 12 13.48 -1.53 16.12
C GLU A 12 12.01 -1.92 16.28
N LEU A 13 11.09 -1.15 15.69
CA LEU A 13 9.66 -1.47 15.68
C LEU A 13 9.36 -2.63 14.74
N LEU A 14 10.00 -2.67 13.58
CA LEU A 14 9.83 -3.73 12.59
C LEU A 14 10.37 -5.07 13.09
N LEU A 15 11.25 -5.12 14.09
CA LEU A 15 11.61 -6.36 14.77
C LEU A 15 10.47 -6.94 15.62
N ALA A 16 9.43 -6.16 15.94
CA ALA A 16 8.28 -6.67 16.66
C ALA A 16 7.44 -7.61 15.75
N PRO A 17 7.00 -8.78 16.25
CA PRO A 17 6.28 -9.77 15.45
C PRO A 17 4.97 -9.31 14.81
N HIS A 18 4.33 -8.28 15.38
CA HIS A 18 2.99 -7.80 15.00
C HIS A 18 3.03 -6.45 14.27
N VAL A 19 4.21 -5.96 13.92
CA VAL A 19 4.39 -4.69 13.21
C VAL A 19 4.70 -4.97 11.74
N GLY A 20 3.84 -4.47 10.86
CA GLY A 20 4.06 -4.38 9.42
C GLY A 20 4.54 -2.99 9.00
N LEU A 21 4.71 -2.79 7.69
CA LEU A 21 5.14 -1.52 7.11
C LEU A 21 4.11 -1.06 6.08
N ALA A 22 3.81 0.24 6.05
CA ALA A 22 3.03 0.86 4.99
C ALA A 22 3.88 1.88 4.25
N LEU A 23 3.85 1.83 2.92
CA LEU A 23 4.47 2.82 2.04
C LEU A 23 3.39 3.69 1.45
N ASP A 24 3.54 5.01 1.64
CA ASP A 24 2.62 6.01 1.11
C ASP A 24 3.34 6.95 0.13
N PRO A 25 3.28 6.64 -1.19
CA PRO A 25 3.92 7.43 -2.23
C PRO A 25 3.38 8.85 -2.34
N GLU A 26 2.17 9.15 -1.86
CA GLU A 26 1.57 10.49 -1.97
C GLU A 26 2.49 11.56 -1.38
N TRP A 27 3.15 11.24 -0.27
CA TRP A 27 4.05 12.15 0.45
C TRP A 27 5.49 12.13 -0.07
N ARG A 28 5.81 11.28 -1.06
CA ARG A 28 7.14 11.15 -1.65
C ARG A 28 7.33 12.17 -2.78
N LEU A 29 7.39 13.44 -2.39
CA LEU A 29 7.49 14.59 -3.29
C LEU A 29 8.95 14.91 -3.70
N GLU A 30 9.10 15.44 -4.91
CA GLU A 30 10.37 15.97 -5.41
C GLU A 30 10.71 17.36 -4.81
N PRO A 31 11.99 17.78 -4.82
CA PRO A 31 12.36 19.11 -4.35
C PRO A 31 11.57 20.24 -5.04
N GLY A 32 10.84 21.02 -4.24
CA GLY A 32 10.03 22.15 -4.72
C GLY A 32 8.56 21.84 -4.96
N GLN A 33 8.14 20.57 -4.89
CA GLN A 33 6.73 20.18 -4.88
C GLN A 33 6.11 20.40 -3.49
N LYS A 34 4.78 20.50 -3.44
CA LYS A 34 4.01 20.75 -2.21
C LYS A 34 2.87 19.75 -2.07
N HIS A 35 2.65 19.33 -0.83
CA HIS A 35 1.53 18.48 -0.46
C HIS A 35 0.19 19.15 -0.82
N LEU A 36 -0.79 18.34 -1.18
CA LEU A 36 -2.13 18.77 -1.61
C LEU A 36 -2.17 19.58 -2.93
N GLU A 37 -1.01 19.90 -3.52
CA GLU A 37 -0.89 20.48 -4.86
C GLU A 37 -0.37 19.44 -5.87
N GLN A 38 0.51 18.55 -5.43
CA GLN A 38 1.02 17.42 -6.20
C GLN A 38 0.90 16.12 -5.40
N ILE A 39 0.76 15.02 -6.14
CA ILE A 39 0.82 13.66 -5.62
C ILE A 39 2.22 13.13 -5.89
N GLY A 40 2.90 12.66 -4.85
CA GLY A 40 4.21 12.03 -4.96
C GLY A 40 4.17 10.70 -5.70
N ALA A 41 5.36 10.16 -5.94
CA ALA A 41 5.51 8.88 -6.63
C ALA A 41 6.74 8.12 -6.17
N VAL A 42 6.67 6.80 -6.32
CA VAL A 42 7.77 5.85 -6.12
C VAL A 42 7.84 4.90 -7.32
N SER A 43 9.03 4.40 -7.63
CA SER A 43 9.19 3.32 -8.62
C SER A 43 9.03 1.94 -7.97
N ALA A 44 8.65 0.95 -8.76
CA ALA A 44 8.71 -0.45 -8.35
C ALA A 44 10.11 -0.86 -7.88
N GLU A 45 11.18 -0.30 -8.47
CA GLU A 45 12.56 -0.55 -8.03
C GLU A 45 12.77 -0.14 -6.56
N GLU A 46 12.35 1.06 -6.15
CA GLU A 46 12.50 1.50 -4.76
C GLU A 46 11.57 0.74 -3.81
N VAL A 47 10.36 0.37 -4.26
CA VAL A 47 9.49 -0.55 -3.50
C VAL A 47 10.18 -1.90 -3.29
N ASN A 48 10.83 -2.44 -4.31
CA ASN A 48 11.56 -3.71 -4.25
C ASN A 48 12.80 -3.64 -3.34
N GLN A 49 13.46 -2.48 -3.25
CA GLN A 49 14.53 -2.28 -2.27
C GLN A 49 14.00 -2.37 -0.83
N VAL A 50 12.83 -1.78 -0.56
CA VAL A 50 12.20 -1.86 0.77
C VAL A 50 11.70 -3.28 1.05
N SER A 51 10.99 -3.91 0.12
CA SER A 51 10.44 -5.25 0.32
C SER A 51 11.55 -6.29 0.45
N GLY A 52 12.61 -6.21 -0.35
CA GLY A 52 13.79 -7.06 -0.21
C GLY A 52 14.43 -6.95 1.17
N TRP A 53 14.69 -5.72 1.64
CA TRP A 53 15.26 -5.48 2.97
C TRP A 53 14.34 -5.98 4.10
N LEU A 54 13.03 -5.70 4.02
CA LEU A 54 12.07 -6.12 5.06
C LEU A 54 11.92 -7.64 5.10
N ALA A 55 11.94 -8.30 3.93
CA ALA A 55 11.93 -9.76 3.83
C ALA A 55 13.19 -10.37 4.46
N ASP A 56 14.37 -9.83 4.14
CA ASP A 56 15.63 -10.31 4.72
C ASP A 56 15.67 -10.10 6.25
N LEU A 57 15.22 -8.94 6.75
CA LEU A 57 15.08 -8.69 8.19
C LEU A 57 14.13 -9.70 8.86
N THR A 58 13.00 -9.99 8.21
CA THR A 58 12.01 -10.96 8.70
C THR A 58 12.60 -12.37 8.78
N ALA A 59 13.32 -12.80 7.75
CA ALA A 59 13.98 -14.10 7.70
C ALA A 59 15.11 -14.21 8.74
N GLU A 60 16.00 -13.22 8.81
CA GLU A 60 17.16 -13.21 9.72
C GLU A 60 16.74 -13.34 11.18
N HIS A 61 15.67 -12.65 11.56
CA HIS A 61 15.15 -12.66 12.93
C HIS A 61 14.06 -13.71 13.19
N SER A 62 13.79 -14.59 12.21
CA SER A 62 12.76 -15.65 12.31
C SER A 62 11.39 -15.09 12.72
N LEU A 63 11.03 -13.92 12.18
CA LEU A 63 9.78 -13.24 12.49
C LEU A 63 8.62 -13.89 11.72
N PRO A 64 7.37 -13.77 12.22
CA PRO A 64 6.20 -14.09 11.42
C PRO A 64 6.15 -13.26 10.13
N GLN A 65 5.46 -13.78 9.11
CA GLN A 65 5.23 -13.05 7.86
C GLN A 65 4.70 -11.64 8.15
N LYS A 66 5.33 -10.63 7.53
CA LYS A 66 4.96 -9.23 7.72
C LYS A 66 4.04 -8.75 6.62
N VAL A 67 3.06 -7.95 7.00
CA VAL A 67 2.24 -7.23 6.02
C VAL A 67 3.03 -6.01 5.52
N LEU A 68 3.14 -5.89 4.20
CA LEU A 68 3.62 -4.69 3.52
C LEU A 68 2.45 -4.05 2.75
N ILE A 69 2.01 -2.89 3.21
CA ILE A 69 0.91 -2.14 2.60
C ILE A 69 1.47 -1.12 1.63
N LEU A 70 0.97 -1.13 0.38
CA LEU A 70 1.26 -0.12 -0.62
C LEU A 70 0.02 0.75 -0.80
N HIS A 71 0.06 2.01 -0.36
CA HIS A 71 -1.04 2.94 -0.57
C HIS A 71 -1.06 3.41 -2.03
N GLN A 72 -2.23 3.33 -2.67
CA GLN A 72 -2.41 3.83 -4.02
C GLN A 72 -3.86 4.25 -4.27
N PHE A 73 -4.04 5.39 -4.92
CA PHE A 73 -5.33 5.82 -5.49
C PHE A 73 -5.21 6.38 -6.92
N SER A 74 -3.97 6.57 -7.40
CA SER A 74 -3.65 6.93 -8.78
C SER A 74 -2.54 6.01 -9.32
N HIS A 75 -2.64 5.61 -10.59
CA HIS A 75 -1.60 4.83 -11.26
C HIS A 75 -0.22 5.50 -11.20
N SER A 76 -0.17 6.83 -11.23
CA SER A 76 1.08 7.59 -11.22
C SER A 76 1.87 7.49 -9.91
N MET A 77 1.24 7.08 -8.81
CA MET A 77 1.88 6.98 -7.49
C MET A 77 2.94 5.87 -7.43
N ILE A 78 2.76 4.79 -8.21
CA ILE A 78 3.70 3.68 -8.27
C ILE A 78 4.00 3.40 -9.74
N THR A 79 5.17 3.83 -10.21
CA THR A 79 5.61 3.63 -11.60
C THR A 79 6.17 2.22 -11.79
N GLU A 80 5.91 1.64 -12.98
CA GLU A 80 6.28 0.26 -13.32
C GLU A 80 5.80 -0.79 -12.30
N ARG A 81 4.61 -0.58 -11.71
CA ARG A 81 4.06 -1.42 -10.62
C ARG A 81 4.03 -2.91 -10.95
N GLN A 82 3.89 -3.28 -12.22
CA GLN A 82 3.93 -4.66 -12.68
C GLN A 82 5.24 -5.40 -12.33
N ASP A 83 6.32 -4.64 -12.06
CA ASP A 83 7.65 -5.18 -11.74
C ASP A 83 7.89 -5.35 -10.23
N ILE A 84 6.89 -5.15 -9.38
CA ILE A 84 7.01 -5.40 -7.93
C ILE A 84 7.18 -6.90 -7.69
N ASP A 85 8.23 -7.27 -6.94
CA ASP A 85 8.51 -8.64 -6.54
C ASP A 85 7.66 -9.03 -5.32
N ALA A 86 6.62 -9.82 -5.57
CA ALA A 86 5.76 -10.41 -4.54
C ALA A 86 6.08 -11.90 -4.28
N SER A 87 7.26 -12.39 -4.69
CA SER A 87 7.62 -13.81 -4.54
C SER A 87 8.19 -14.19 -3.17
N ARG A 88 8.55 -13.18 -2.35
CA ARG A 88 9.17 -13.38 -1.03
C ARG A 88 8.13 -13.84 0.00
N PRO A 89 8.21 -15.09 0.52
CA PRO A 89 7.21 -15.62 1.45
C PRO A 89 7.21 -14.93 2.82
N GLU A 90 8.27 -14.17 3.14
CA GLU A 90 8.36 -13.39 4.36
C GLU A 90 7.36 -12.22 4.40
N LEU A 91 6.84 -11.81 3.24
CA LEU A 91 5.92 -10.68 3.13
C LEU A 91 4.56 -11.10 2.57
N ALA A 92 3.50 -10.56 3.16
CA ALA A 92 2.19 -10.46 2.56
C ALA A 92 2.01 -9.03 2.02
N ILE A 93 2.08 -8.85 0.70
CA ILE A 93 1.96 -7.54 0.08
C ILE A 93 0.49 -7.24 -0.24
N THR A 94 0.00 -6.08 0.19
CA THR A 94 -1.35 -5.62 -0.15
C THR A 94 -1.31 -4.27 -0.86
N LEU A 95 -2.04 -4.15 -1.97
CA LEU A 95 -2.31 -2.86 -2.59
C LEU A 95 -3.58 -2.26 -2.01
N HIS A 96 -3.43 -1.16 -1.29
CA HIS A 96 -4.47 -0.53 -0.50
C HIS A 96 -5.06 0.66 -1.26
N ALA A 97 -6.31 0.49 -1.71
CA ALA A 97 -7.06 1.51 -2.43
C ALA A 97 -7.39 2.68 -1.48
N ASP A 98 -6.52 3.69 -1.53
CA ASP A 98 -6.49 4.82 -0.59
C ASP A 98 -7.15 6.08 -1.16
N GLY A 99 -8.14 5.89 -2.03
CA GLY A 99 -8.92 6.97 -2.63
C GLY A 99 -10.21 7.18 -1.86
N HIS A 100 -10.65 8.42 -1.76
CA HIS A 100 -11.91 8.79 -1.12
C HIS A 100 -12.93 9.32 -2.13
N GLY A 101 -14.21 9.36 -1.76
CA GLY A 101 -15.24 10.00 -2.57
C GLY A 101 -16.60 9.33 -2.51
N ALA A 102 -17.41 9.54 -3.55
CA ALA A 102 -18.69 8.86 -3.65
C ALA A 102 -18.48 7.36 -3.96
N PRO A 103 -19.48 6.49 -3.70
CA PRO A 103 -19.32 5.07 -3.92
C PRO A 103 -18.84 4.65 -5.32
N GLY A 104 -19.26 5.39 -6.35
CA GLY A 104 -18.81 5.16 -7.72
C GLY A 104 -17.31 5.44 -7.92
N ASP A 105 -16.78 6.49 -7.30
CA ASP A 105 -15.36 6.86 -7.37
C ASP A 105 -14.49 5.82 -6.67
N LYS A 106 -14.97 5.32 -5.52
CA LYS A 106 -14.32 4.25 -4.76
C LYS A 106 -14.21 2.96 -5.56
N LEU A 107 -15.32 2.50 -6.10
CA LEU A 107 -15.37 1.29 -6.94
C LEU A 107 -14.55 1.48 -8.23
N GLY A 108 -14.60 2.66 -8.83
CA GLY A 108 -13.80 3.01 -10.01
C GLY A 108 -12.30 2.95 -9.72
N THR A 109 -11.87 3.51 -8.58
CA THR A 109 -10.48 3.44 -8.12
C THR A 109 -10.07 1.99 -7.88
N TYR A 110 -10.89 1.23 -7.15
CA TYR A 110 -10.62 -0.18 -6.86
C TYR A 110 -10.50 -1.05 -8.12
N ALA A 111 -11.37 -0.83 -9.12
CA ALA A 111 -11.29 -1.51 -10.41
C ALA A 111 -10.06 -1.11 -11.23
N THR A 112 -9.67 0.16 -11.15
CA THR A 112 -8.49 0.69 -11.85
C THR A 112 -7.20 0.08 -11.29
N LEU A 113 -7.07 -0.01 -9.98
CA LEU A 113 -5.87 -0.55 -9.32
C LEU A 113 -5.67 -2.06 -9.54
N GLN A 114 -6.73 -2.79 -9.90
CA GLN A 114 -6.63 -4.20 -10.29
C GLN A 114 -5.95 -4.41 -11.65
N GLN A 115 -5.96 -3.41 -12.52
CA GLN A 115 -5.31 -3.52 -13.83
C GLN A 115 -3.81 -3.67 -13.62
N ASP A 116 -3.19 -4.64 -14.29
CA ASP A 116 -1.76 -4.94 -14.21
C ASP A 116 -1.23 -5.18 -12.79
N LEU A 117 -2.10 -5.66 -11.88
CA LEU A 117 -1.70 -6.03 -10.53
C LEU A 117 -0.81 -7.30 -10.58
N PRO A 118 0.43 -7.25 -10.05
CA PRO A 118 1.28 -8.43 -9.97
C PRO A 118 0.62 -9.60 -9.22
N GLU A 119 0.88 -10.82 -9.69
CA GLU A 119 0.48 -12.03 -8.97
C GLU A 119 1.14 -12.05 -7.58
N GLY A 120 0.37 -12.45 -6.56
CA GLY A 120 0.83 -12.46 -5.17
C GLY A 120 0.55 -11.18 -4.37
N ILE A 121 0.12 -10.09 -5.03
CA ILE A 121 -0.37 -8.89 -4.32
C ILE A 121 -1.87 -8.99 -4.10
N ALA A 122 -2.29 -8.88 -2.84
CA ALA A 122 -3.71 -8.88 -2.47
C ALA A 122 -4.30 -7.46 -2.50
N MET A 123 -5.58 -7.34 -2.88
CA MET A 123 -6.29 -6.06 -2.82
C MET A 123 -6.74 -5.73 -1.39
N ALA A 124 -6.66 -4.45 -1.04
CA ALA A 124 -7.10 -3.89 0.23
C ALA A 124 -7.87 -2.58 0.02
N TRP A 125 -8.69 -2.20 1.00
CA TRP A 125 -9.63 -1.08 0.90
C TRP A 125 -9.54 -0.15 2.12
N LYS A 126 -9.60 1.17 1.91
CA LYS A 126 -9.80 2.12 3.00
C LYS A 126 -11.22 2.68 2.97
N ASN A 127 -11.88 2.76 4.12
CA ASN A 127 -13.08 3.57 4.32
C ASN A 127 -12.68 4.88 5.02
N PHE A 128 -13.20 6.00 4.55
CA PHE A 128 -12.98 7.31 5.15
C PHE A 128 -14.26 7.79 5.84
N TYR A 129 -14.19 8.21 7.10
CA TYR A 129 -15.38 8.57 7.88
C TYR A 129 -16.07 9.84 7.39
N ASP A 130 -15.31 10.85 6.95
CA ASP A 130 -15.83 12.16 6.54
C ASP A 130 -15.52 12.53 5.08
N GLU A 131 -14.55 11.89 4.43
CA GLU A 131 -14.28 12.09 3.00
C GLU A 131 -15.11 11.19 2.08
N ASP A 132 -15.59 10.03 2.55
CA ASP A 132 -16.50 9.18 1.77
C ASP A 132 -17.96 9.61 1.98
N SER A 133 -18.69 9.83 0.88
CA SER A 133 -20.06 10.35 0.94
C SER A 133 -21.03 9.65 -0.03
N PRO A 134 -21.86 8.69 0.46
CA PRO A 134 -21.75 8.04 1.76
C PRO A 134 -20.58 7.05 1.83
N MET A 135 -20.01 6.87 3.02
CA MET A 135 -19.09 5.77 3.33
C MET A 135 -19.82 4.42 3.18
N PHE A 136 -19.12 3.41 2.66
CA PHE A 136 -19.61 2.03 2.65
C PHE A 136 -19.80 1.50 4.08
N THR A 137 -20.85 0.72 4.32
CA THR A 137 -20.97 -0.07 5.55
C THR A 137 -20.02 -1.27 5.52
N PRO A 138 -19.69 -1.88 6.67
CA PRO A 138 -18.89 -3.10 6.70
C PRO A 138 -19.45 -4.22 5.80
N GLU A 139 -20.77 -4.39 5.76
CA GLU A 139 -21.43 -5.37 4.88
C GLU A 139 -21.23 -5.01 3.41
N GLN A 140 -21.38 -3.74 3.04
CA GLN A 140 -21.16 -3.32 1.65
C GLN A 140 -19.69 -3.46 1.25
N THR A 141 -18.74 -3.13 2.13
CA THR A 141 -17.30 -3.32 1.88
C THR A 141 -16.96 -4.80 1.72
N TYR A 142 -17.61 -5.69 2.48
CA TYR A 142 -17.41 -7.14 2.38
C TYR A 142 -17.85 -7.74 1.04
N GLU A 143 -18.82 -7.11 0.38
CA GLU A 143 -19.37 -7.50 -0.92
C GLU A 143 -18.63 -6.85 -2.12
N VAL A 144 -17.61 -6.02 -1.89
CA VAL A 144 -16.77 -5.48 -2.97
C VAL A 144 -16.00 -6.64 -3.63
N GLU A 145 -15.92 -6.65 -4.95
CA GLU A 145 -15.21 -7.68 -5.71
C GLU A 145 -13.99 -7.12 -6.48
N PRO A 146 -12.82 -7.78 -6.43
CA PRO A 146 -12.49 -8.91 -5.55
C PRO A 146 -12.57 -8.49 -4.07
N ARG A 147 -12.95 -9.42 -3.20
CA ARG A 147 -13.05 -9.14 -1.76
C ARG A 147 -11.72 -8.59 -1.20
N PRO A 148 -11.73 -7.44 -0.49
CA PRO A 148 -10.52 -6.90 0.10
C PRO A 148 -10.03 -7.81 1.24
N TRP A 149 -8.72 -8.07 1.27
CA TRP A 149 -8.06 -8.86 2.31
C TRP A 149 -7.81 -8.05 3.59
N PHE A 150 -7.67 -6.74 3.44
CA PHE A 150 -7.48 -5.80 4.52
C PHE A 150 -8.42 -4.62 4.31
N VAL A 151 -9.10 -4.21 5.37
CA VAL A 151 -9.95 -3.02 5.39
C VAL A 151 -9.48 -2.12 6.53
N SER A 152 -9.14 -0.88 6.23
CA SER A 152 -8.87 0.14 7.24
C SER A 152 -9.95 1.22 7.25
N TYR A 153 -10.00 1.96 8.35
CA TYR A 153 -10.88 3.10 8.55
C TYR A 153 -10.02 4.28 8.96
N GLN A 154 -10.24 5.44 8.34
CA GLN A 154 -9.57 6.70 8.67
C GLN A 154 -10.60 7.80 8.85
#